data_AF-A0A0N5D1R7-F1
#
_entry.id   AF-A0A0N5D1R7-F1
#
_cell.length_a   1.000
_cell.length_b   1.000
_cell.length_c   1.000
_cell.angle_alpha   90.00
_cell.angle_beta   90.00
_cell.angle_gamma   90.00
#
_symmetry.space_group_name_H-M   'P 1'
#
loop_
_entity.id
_entity.type
_entity.pdbx_description
1 polymer ?
#
loop_
_entity_poly.entity_id
_entity_poly.type
_entity_poly.pdbx_seq_one_letter_code
_entity_poly.pdbx_strand_id
1 'polypeptide(L)'
;MHFILNLFITVIHCRLELVNRRWREVSLMASRTDNRPVWVYIIFRKNHCSGHEKMTVNMSFDGPIFWNRQVAYIYCCSCHFQEHERPLLTLLRKLEHRVERVCIVDTPVDYAFLPDSFFSYLAKNMSRLQFIYLREIDLEKINRGTVVELAQHPQLNKLIVHKCRNYEAFEDFHNLPQLLVVKGDIVGLKVKESITSSASQITAIEKNI
;
A
#
# COMPACT_ATOMS: atom_id res chain seq x y z
N MET A 1 -43.58 29.76 0.84
CA MET A 1 -42.35 29.67 1.66
C MET A 1 -41.47 28.43 1.39
N HIS A 2 -41.95 27.35 0.75
CA HIS A 2 -41.13 26.15 0.49
C HIS A 2 -40.14 26.24 -0.71
N PHE A 3 -40.30 27.22 -1.62
CA PHE A 3 -39.44 27.33 -2.81
C PHE A 3 -38.08 28.03 -2.55
N ILE A 4 -38.02 28.95 -1.58
CA ILE A 4 -36.81 29.73 -1.29
C ILE A 4 -35.79 28.90 -0.51
N LEU A 5 -36.25 27.98 0.36
CA LEU A 5 -35.36 27.08 1.12
C LEU A 5 -34.63 26.10 0.20
N ASN A 6 -35.31 25.55 -0.80
CA ASN A 6 -34.69 24.61 -1.75
C ASN A 6 -33.62 25.31 -2.61
N LEU A 7 -33.86 26.54 -3.05
CA LEU A 7 -32.87 27.29 -3.84
C LEU A 7 -31.61 27.61 -3.01
N PHE A 8 -31.77 27.95 -1.73
CA PHE A 8 -30.64 28.21 -0.83
C PHE A 8 -29.81 26.94 -0.56
N ILE A 9 -30.48 25.79 -0.34
CA ILE A 9 -29.80 24.51 -0.13
C ILE A 9 -29.03 24.08 -1.40
N THR A 10 -29.63 24.21 -2.59
CA THR A 10 -28.97 23.87 -3.85
C THR A 10 -27.77 24.79 -4.16
N VAL A 11 -27.88 26.09 -3.88
CA VAL A 11 -26.78 27.06 -4.09
C VAL A 11 -25.62 26.79 -3.11
N ILE A 12 -25.90 26.42 -1.86
CA ILE A 12 -24.88 26.03 -0.89
C ILE A 12 -24.20 24.72 -1.30
N HIS A 13 -24.96 23.72 -1.77
CA HIS A 13 -24.40 22.44 -2.23
C HIS A 13 -23.53 22.61 -3.48
N CYS A 14 -23.98 23.41 -4.46
CA CYS A 14 -23.18 23.73 -5.65
C CYS A 14 -21.90 24.51 -5.30
N ARG A 15 -21.96 25.46 -4.36
CA ARG A 15 -20.76 26.19 -3.89
C ARG A 15 -19.78 25.27 -3.18
N LEU A 16 -20.26 24.35 -2.33
CA LEU A 16 -19.41 23.36 -1.65
C LEU A 16 -18.78 22.38 -2.65
N GLU A 17 -19.51 21.93 -3.67
CA GLU A 17 -18.97 21.09 -4.73
C GLU A 17 -17.94 21.81 -5.62
N LEU A 18 -18.16 23.09 -5.93
CA LEU A 18 -17.21 23.93 -6.66
C LEU A 18 -15.93 24.17 -5.86
N VAL A 19 -16.05 24.42 -4.56
CA VAL A 19 -14.90 24.51 -3.64
C VAL A 19 -14.18 23.16 -3.61
N ASN A 20 -14.89 22.04 -3.47
CA ASN A 20 -14.30 20.70 -3.47
C ASN A 20 -13.55 20.38 -4.78
N ARG A 21 -14.13 20.70 -5.95
CA ARG A 21 -13.46 20.55 -7.25
C ARG A 21 -12.23 21.43 -7.38
N ARG A 22 -12.33 22.71 -7.02
CA ARG A 22 -11.22 23.66 -7.12
C ARG A 22 -10.08 23.31 -6.16
N TRP A 23 -10.38 22.84 -4.95
CA TRP A 23 -9.37 22.31 -4.02
C TRP A 23 -8.76 21.01 -4.55
N ARG A 24 -9.55 20.08 -5.09
CA ARG A 24 -9.00 18.87 -5.75
C ARG A 24 -8.08 19.23 -6.92
N GLU A 25 -8.48 20.18 -7.77
CA GLU A 25 -7.68 20.66 -8.89
C GLU A 25 -6.41 21.37 -8.42
N VAL A 26 -6.49 22.22 -7.40
CA VAL A 26 -5.31 22.90 -6.81
C VAL A 26 -4.39 21.89 -6.12
N SER A 27 -4.91 20.89 -5.40
CA SER A 27 -4.11 19.80 -4.83
C SER A 27 -3.48 18.90 -5.90
N LEU A 28 -4.20 18.62 -7.01
CA LEU A 28 -3.68 17.90 -8.18
C LEU A 28 -2.62 18.73 -8.93
N MET A 29 -2.79 20.05 -9.02
CA MET A 29 -1.82 20.98 -9.63
C MET A 29 -0.58 21.14 -8.75
N ALA A 30 -0.74 21.22 -7.43
CA ALA A 30 0.36 21.18 -6.46
C ALA A 30 1.10 19.83 -6.52
N SER A 31 0.39 18.73 -6.74
CA SER A 31 1.01 17.40 -6.90
C SER A 31 1.91 17.27 -8.12
N ARG A 32 1.78 18.12 -9.15
CA ARG A 32 2.62 18.10 -10.37
C ARG A 32 4.00 18.72 -10.17
N THR A 33 4.17 19.56 -9.15
CA THR A 33 5.46 20.19 -8.82
C THR A 33 6.05 19.69 -7.50
N ASP A 34 5.26 18.95 -6.73
CA ASP A 34 5.70 18.36 -5.48
C ASP A 34 6.59 17.14 -5.74
N ASN A 35 7.85 17.21 -5.32
CA ASN A 35 8.84 16.13 -5.44
C ASN A 35 8.96 15.30 -4.16
N ARG A 36 8.11 15.51 -3.14
CA ARG A 36 8.15 14.75 -1.90
C ARG A 36 7.96 13.26 -2.17
N PRO A 37 8.65 12.37 -1.44
CA PRO A 37 8.38 10.94 -1.51
C PRO A 37 6.91 10.59 -1.25
N VAL A 38 6.46 9.49 -1.81
CA VAL A 38 5.09 9.00 -1.69
C VAL A 38 5.09 7.62 -1.04
N TRP A 39 4.22 7.45 -0.04
CA TRP A 39 3.88 6.14 0.50
C TRP A 39 2.50 5.74 0.00
N VAL A 40 2.40 4.53 -0.55
CA VAL A 40 1.16 4.02 -1.13
C VAL A 40 0.59 2.93 -0.21
N TYR A 41 -0.66 3.10 0.19
CA TYR A 41 -1.44 2.10 0.93
C TYR A 41 -2.58 1.63 0.04
N ILE A 42 -2.49 0.38 -0.42
CA ILE A 42 -3.53 -0.29 -1.20
C ILE A 42 -4.31 -1.19 -0.25
N ILE A 43 -5.56 -0.84 -0.01
CA ILE A 43 -6.42 -1.48 0.98
C ILE A 43 -7.58 -2.12 0.23
N PHE A 44 -7.54 -3.45 0.17
CA PHE A 44 -8.62 -4.27 -0.34
C PHE A 44 -9.65 -4.49 0.77
N ARG A 45 -10.91 -4.21 0.44
CA ARG A 45 -12.05 -4.40 1.35
C ARG A 45 -13.03 -5.37 0.73
N LYS A 46 -13.51 -6.30 1.56
CA LYS A 46 -14.67 -7.13 1.24
C LYS A 46 -15.93 -6.32 1.53
N ASN A 47 -16.53 -5.74 0.49
CA ASN A 47 -17.84 -5.10 0.61
C ASN A 47 -18.88 -6.00 -0.06
N HIS A 48 -19.76 -6.61 0.73
CA HIS A 48 -20.91 -7.36 0.25
C HIS A 48 -22.06 -6.46 -0.25
N CYS A 49 -21.85 -5.14 -0.30
CA CYS A 49 -22.85 -4.15 -0.67
C CYS A 49 -22.61 -3.64 -2.10
N SER A 50 -23.69 -3.34 -2.81
CA SER A 50 -23.70 -2.75 -4.16
C SER A 50 -22.83 -1.47 -4.25
N GLY A 51 -22.07 -1.32 -5.33
CA GLY A 51 -21.24 -0.12 -5.60
C GLY A 51 -19.75 -0.22 -5.22
N HIS A 52 -19.25 -1.41 -4.87
CA HIS A 52 -17.84 -1.66 -4.56
C HIS A 52 -16.91 -1.75 -5.79
N GLU A 53 -17.48 -1.59 -7.00
CA GLU A 53 -16.79 -1.48 -8.29
C GLU A 53 -15.97 -0.18 -8.43
N LYS A 54 -16.16 0.79 -7.53
CA LYS A 54 -15.46 2.08 -7.59
C LYS A 54 -14.22 2.10 -6.72
N MET A 55 -13.06 2.19 -7.37
CA MET A 55 -11.79 2.51 -6.69
C MET A 55 -11.84 3.93 -6.12
N THR A 56 -11.50 4.10 -4.85
CA THR A 56 -11.42 5.41 -4.18
C THR A 56 -9.98 5.73 -3.82
N VAL A 57 -9.56 6.96 -4.05
CA VAL A 57 -8.19 7.42 -3.77
C VAL A 57 -8.27 8.64 -2.86
N ASN A 58 -7.54 8.61 -1.75
CA ASN A 58 -7.38 9.74 -0.85
C ASN A 58 -5.89 10.07 -0.71
N MET A 59 -5.54 11.30 -1.09
CA MET A 59 -4.17 11.82 -0.92
C MET A 59 -4.13 12.61 0.38
N SER A 60 -3.37 12.10 1.36
CA SER A 60 -3.08 12.84 2.57
C SER A 60 -1.76 13.60 2.41
N PHE A 61 -1.86 14.91 2.57
CA PHE A 61 -0.74 15.85 2.68
C PHE A 61 -0.53 16.30 4.13
N ASP A 62 -1.53 16.02 4.99
CA ASP A 62 -1.65 16.52 6.36
C ASP A 62 -1.14 15.46 7.33
N GLY A 63 0.18 15.37 7.40
CA GLY A 63 0.86 14.76 8.53
C GLY A 63 1.08 15.71 9.69
N PRO A 64 1.53 15.20 10.84
CA PRO A 64 2.31 16.02 11.76
C PRO A 64 3.37 16.79 10.96
N ILE A 65 3.72 18.00 11.42
CA ILE A 65 4.57 19.02 10.78
C ILE A 65 5.92 18.46 10.22
N PHE A 66 6.33 17.26 10.62
CA PHE A 66 7.52 16.54 10.18
C PHE A 66 7.31 15.52 9.04
N TRP A 67 6.12 15.44 8.43
CA TRP A 67 5.91 14.60 7.25
C TRP A 67 6.45 15.31 6.00
N ASN A 68 7.70 15.01 5.67
CA ASN A 68 8.35 15.36 4.41
C ASN A 68 7.89 14.49 3.23
N ARG A 69 6.71 13.86 3.31
CA ARG A 69 6.20 12.84 2.39
C ARG A 69 4.69 12.93 2.23
N GLN A 70 4.19 12.45 1.10
CA GLN A 70 2.77 12.30 0.83
C GLN A 70 2.33 10.85 1.09
N VAL A 71 1.07 10.65 1.46
CA VAL A 71 0.49 9.31 1.61
C VAL A 71 -0.73 9.16 0.71
N ALA A 72 -0.69 8.16 -0.18
CA ALA A 72 -1.78 7.80 -1.06
C ALA A 72 -2.51 6.58 -0.50
N TYR A 73 -3.74 6.76 -0.02
CA TYR A 73 -4.63 5.68 0.36
C TYR A 73 -5.52 5.31 -0.82
N ILE A 74 -5.41 4.08 -1.28
CA ILE A 74 -6.15 3.52 -2.40
C ILE A 74 -7.03 2.41 -1.86
N TYR A 75 -8.33 2.54 -2.06
CA TYR A 75 -9.32 1.57 -1.63
C TYR A 75 -9.94 0.88 -2.85
N CYS A 76 -9.83 -0.43 -2.89
CA CYS A 76 -10.38 -1.29 -3.94
C CYS A 76 -11.13 -2.47 -3.30
N CYS A 77 -11.94 -3.20 -4.06
CA CYS A 77 -12.42 -4.51 -3.62
C CYS A 77 -11.54 -5.62 -4.20
N SER A 78 -11.39 -6.73 -3.47
CA SER A 78 -10.65 -7.89 -3.97
C SER A 78 -11.47 -8.70 -4.99
N CYS A 79 -12.81 -8.73 -4.85
CA CYS A 79 -13.72 -9.47 -5.74
C CYS A 79 -13.75 -8.98 -7.20
N HIS A 80 -13.49 -7.70 -7.45
CA HIS A 80 -13.48 -7.09 -8.79
C HIS A 80 -12.11 -6.48 -9.12
N PHE A 81 -11.03 -7.17 -8.73
CA PHE A 81 -9.69 -6.66 -8.98
C PHE A 81 -9.40 -6.49 -10.48
N GLN A 82 -9.98 -7.31 -11.35
CA GLN A 82 -9.78 -7.22 -12.80
C GLN A 82 -10.24 -5.86 -13.35
N GLU A 83 -11.35 -5.33 -12.83
CA GLU A 83 -11.89 -4.02 -13.15
C GLU A 83 -11.05 -2.89 -12.53
N HIS A 84 -10.41 -3.15 -11.39
CA HIS A 84 -9.59 -2.19 -10.67
C HIS A 84 -8.13 -2.13 -11.14
N GLU A 85 -7.59 -3.18 -11.72
CA GLU A 85 -6.17 -3.32 -12.04
C GLU A 85 -5.71 -2.17 -12.96
N ARG A 86 -6.45 -1.93 -14.05
CA ARG A 86 -6.08 -0.88 -15.01
C ARG A 86 -6.16 0.53 -14.40
N PRO A 87 -7.25 0.94 -13.72
CA PRO A 87 -7.28 2.19 -12.96
C PRO A 87 -6.14 2.32 -11.94
N LEU A 88 -5.85 1.25 -11.20
CA LEU A 88 -4.80 1.19 -10.18
C LEU A 88 -3.42 1.43 -10.80
N LEU A 89 -3.06 0.66 -11.83
CA LEU A 89 -1.77 0.83 -12.53
C LEU A 89 -1.65 2.22 -13.17
N THR A 90 -2.75 2.78 -13.69
CA THR A 90 -2.76 4.13 -14.26
C THR A 90 -2.44 5.19 -13.19
N LEU A 91 -2.94 5.01 -11.96
CA LEU A 91 -2.63 5.88 -10.84
C LEU A 91 -1.17 5.69 -10.39
N LEU A 92 -0.73 4.44 -10.20
CA LEU A 92 0.62 4.13 -9.76
C LEU A 92 1.67 4.69 -10.71
N ARG A 93 1.46 4.63 -12.03
CA ARG A 93 2.36 5.22 -13.03
C ARG A 93 2.60 6.71 -12.85
N LYS A 94 1.62 7.45 -12.33
CA LYS A 94 1.78 8.88 -12.04
C LYS A 94 2.67 9.15 -10.83
N LEU A 95 2.78 8.18 -9.93
CA LEU A 95 3.47 8.31 -8.65
C LEU A 95 4.80 7.53 -8.62
N GLU A 96 5.00 6.56 -9.51
CA GLU A 96 6.03 5.51 -9.44
C GLU A 96 7.45 6.01 -9.16
N HIS A 97 7.86 7.11 -9.79
CA HIS A 97 9.18 7.75 -9.62
C HIS A 97 9.43 8.35 -8.22
N ARG A 98 8.39 8.46 -7.39
CA ARG A 98 8.43 9.02 -6.03
C ARG A 98 8.07 7.99 -4.96
N VAL A 99 7.62 6.80 -5.34
CA VAL A 99 7.16 5.80 -4.36
C VAL A 99 8.36 5.20 -3.64
N GLU A 100 8.40 5.36 -2.32
CA GLU A 100 9.40 4.73 -1.45
C GLU A 100 8.84 3.54 -0.67
N ARG A 101 7.52 3.50 -0.48
CA ARG A 101 6.85 2.46 0.30
C ARG A 101 5.54 2.06 -0.34
N VAL A 102 5.33 0.74 -0.42
CA VAL A 102 4.04 0.15 -0.81
C VAL A 102 3.56 -0.76 0.32
N CYS A 103 2.36 -0.50 0.81
CA CYS A 103 1.66 -1.32 1.77
C CYS A 103 0.41 -1.90 1.11
N ILE A 104 0.30 -3.22 1.03
CA ILE A 104 -0.84 -3.92 0.44
C ILE A 104 -1.51 -4.72 1.54
N VAL A 105 -2.81 -4.49 1.71
CA VAL A 105 -3.60 -5.11 2.77
C VAL A 105 -4.88 -5.65 2.16
N ASP A 106 -5.14 -6.94 2.33
CA ASP A 106 -6.45 -7.56 2.11
C ASP A 106 -6.91 -8.12 3.45
N THR A 107 -8.18 -7.99 3.81
CA THR A 107 -8.67 -8.47 5.11
C THR A 107 -10.16 -8.79 5.05
N PRO A 108 -10.55 -10.03 5.38
CA PRO A 108 -9.71 -11.21 5.62
C PRO A 108 -9.09 -11.78 4.33
N VAL A 109 -7.98 -12.51 4.42
CA VAL A 109 -7.41 -13.28 3.27
C VAL A 109 -8.44 -14.29 2.78
N ASP A 110 -8.84 -14.18 1.53
CA ASP A 110 -9.80 -15.12 0.91
C ASP A 110 -9.10 -16.03 -0.11
N TYR A 111 -8.69 -15.46 -1.24
CA TYR A 111 -8.05 -16.16 -2.37
C TYR A 111 -6.96 -15.32 -3.03
N ALA A 112 -6.09 -15.95 -3.83
CA ALA A 112 -5.09 -15.26 -4.60
C ALA A 112 -5.71 -14.47 -5.77
N PHE A 113 -5.83 -13.15 -5.64
CA PHE A 113 -6.37 -12.27 -6.68
C PHE A 113 -5.32 -11.38 -7.36
N LEU A 114 -4.26 -11.02 -6.65
CA LEU A 114 -3.18 -10.18 -7.20
C LEU A 114 -2.34 -10.98 -8.20
N PRO A 115 -2.20 -10.52 -9.45
CA PRO A 115 -1.39 -11.21 -10.44
C PRO A 115 0.10 -10.94 -10.22
N ASP A 116 0.95 -11.87 -10.67
CA ASP A 116 2.42 -11.73 -10.71
C ASP A 116 2.87 -10.42 -11.38
N SER A 117 2.17 -10.03 -12.46
CA SER A 117 2.41 -8.79 -13.21
C SER A 117 2.36 -7.54 -12.34
N PHE A 118 1.53 -7.54 -11.29
CA PHE A 118 1.43 -6.43 -10.35
C PHE A 118 2.74 -6.29 -9.55
N PHE A 119 3.27 -7.39 -9.03
CA PHE A 119 4.53 -7.40 -8.27
C PHE A 119 5.74 -7.11 -9.17
N SER A 120 5.77 -7.66 -10.39
CA SER A 120 6.81 -7.33 -11.38
C SER A 120 6.77 -5.86 -11.77
N TYR A 121 5.57 -5.26 -11.86
CA TYR A 121 5.44 -3.82 -12.08
C TYR A 121 6.07 -3.00 -10.94
N LEU A 122 5.84 -3.37 -9.67
CA LEU A 122 6.48 -2.71 -8.53
C LEU A 122 8.02 -2.79 -8.62
N ALA A 123 8.54 -3.99 -8.90
CA ALA A 123 9.97 -4.23 -9.01
C ALA A 123 10.63 -3.45 -10.15
N LYS A 124 9.98 -3.33 -11.31
CA LYS A 124 10.60 -2.72 -12.49
C LYS A 124 10.46 -1.21 -12.58
N ASN A 125 9.35 -0.65 -12.11
CA ASN A 125 8.98 0.74 -12.42
C ASN A 125 9.15 1.69 -11.24
N MET A 126 9.15 1.19 -10.00
CA MET A 126 9.30 2.03 -8.80
C MET A 126 10.76 2.11 -8.37
N SER A 127 11.58 2.84 -9.13
CA SER A 127 13.04 2.96 -8.90
C SER A 127 13.48 3.40 -7.49
N ARG A 128 12.58 4.05 -6.74
CA ARG A 128 12.82 4.50 -5.36
C ARG A 128 12.23 3.60 -4.28
N LEU A 129 11.67 2.46 -4.65
CA LEU A 129 10.98 1.57 -3.74
C LEU A 129 11.96 0.96 -2.72
N GLN A 130 11.73 1.26 -1.44
CA GLN A 130 12.56 0.81 -0.33
C GLN A 130 11.87 -0.21 0.57
N PHE A 131 10.54 -0.13 0.66
CA PHE A 131 9.76 -0.94 1.59
C PHE A 131 8.52 -1.51 0.91
N ILE A 132 8.35 -2.83 1.00
CA ILE A 132 7.10 -3.50 0.65
C ILE A 132 6.57 -4.17 1.92
N TYR A 133 5.31 -3.89 2.24
CA TYR A 133 4.60 -4.51 3.35
C TYR A 133 3.34 -5.17 2.83
N LEU A 134 3.25 -6.48 2.99
CA LEU A 134 2.12 -7.30 2.58
C LEU A 134 1.44 -7.80 3.84
N ARG A 135 0.15 -7.54 4.00
CA ARG A 135 -0.63 -8.03 5.12
C ARG A 135 -1.83 -8.80 4.63
N GLU A 136 -1.97 -10.02 5.13
CA GLU A 136 -3.16 -10.83 4.88
C GLU A 136 -3.41 -10.99 3.36
N ILE A 137 -2.33 -11.19 2.60
CA ILE A 137 -2.37 -11.45 1.15
C ILE A 137 -2.06 -12.93 0.91
N ASP A 138 -2.78 -13.54 -0.03
CA ASP A 138 -2.40 -14.83 -0.61
C ASP A 138 -1.43 -14.60 -1.78
N LEU A 139 -0.20 -15.09 -1.63
CA LEU A 139 0.91 -14.85 -2.55
C LEU A 139 1.16 -16.02 -3.51
N GLU A 140 0.22 -16.97 -3.62
CA GLU A 140 0.31 -18.14 -4.52
C GLU A 140 0.68 -17.77 -5.96
N LYS A 141 0.20 -16.62 -6.45
CA LYS A 141 0.41 -16.16 -7.83
C LYS A 141 1.77 -15.53 -8.10
N ILE A 142 2.62 -15.31 -7.09
CA ILE A 142 3.93 -14.70 -7.34
C ILE A 142 4.93 -15.74 -7.86
N ASN A 143 5.57 -15.43 -8.98
CA ASN A 143 6.54 -16.33 -9.59
C ASN A 143 7.95 -16.07 -9.07
N ARG A 144 8.79 -17.11 -9.08
CA ARG A 144 10.21 -17.02 -8.71
C ARG A 144 10.97 -15.95 -9.51
N GLY A 145 10.65 -15.76 -10.79
CA GLY A 145 11.26 -14.70 -11.61
C GLY A 145 11.03 -13.30 -11.03
N THR A 146 9.80 -13.01 -10.61
CA THR A 146 9.45 -11.74 -9.97
C THR A 146 10.12 -11.56 -8.61
N VAL A 147 10.28 -12.66 -7.85
CA VAL A 147 11.04 -12.62 -6.60
C VAL A 147 12.52 -12.27 -6.84
N VAL A 148 13.13 -12.80 -7.92
CA VAL A 148 14.48 -12.40 -8.35
C VAL A 148 14.55 -10.92 -8.71
N GLU A 149 13.57 -10.41 -9.46
CA GLU A 149 13.49 -8.98 -9.80
C GLU A 149 13.39 -8.09 -8.54
N LEU A 150 12.59 -8.52 -7.55
CA LEU A 150 12.49 -7.83 -6.26
C LEU A 150 13.81 -7.91 -5.48
N ALA A 151 14.48 -9.06 -5.46
CA ALA A 151 15.76 -9.24 -4.77
C ALA A 151 16.88 -8.38 -5.37
N GLN A 152 16.83 -8.15 -6.68
CA GLN A 152 17.81 -7.33 -7.41
C GLN A 152 17.45 -5.84 -7.42
N HIS A 153 16.33 -5.44 -6.82
CA HIS A 153 15.89 -4.06 -6.81
C HIS A 153 16.89 -3.17 -6.05
N PRO A 154 17.45 -2.11 -6.66
CA PRO A 154 18.63 -1.41 -6.15
C PRO A 154 18.42 -0.67 -4.82
N GLN A 155 17.16 -0.36 -4.48
CA GLN A 155 16.82 0.37 -3.26
C GLN A 155 15.92 -0.41 -2.31
N LEU A 156 15.45 -1.61 -2.69
CA LEU A 156 14.54 -2.35 -1.84
C LEU A 156 15.34 -2.87 -0.64
N ASN A 157 14.97 -2.45 0.56
CA ASN A 157 15.72 -2.78 1.77
C ASN A 157 14.96 -3.78 2.65
N LYS A 158 13.64 -3.85 2.50
CA LYS A 158 12.80 -4.63 3.39
C LYS A 158 11.51 -5.09 2.71
N LEU A 159 11.28 -6.39 2.76
CA LEU A 159 9.99 -7.01 2.46
C LEU A 159 9.40 -7.58 3.76
N ILE A 160 8.19 -7.17 4.11
CA ILE A 160 7.49 -7.68 5.28
C ILE A 160 6.26 -8.44 4.80
N VAL A 161 6.13 -9.68 5.27
CA VAL A 161 4.98 -10.56 5.03
C VAL A 161 4.29 -10.82 6.35
N HIS A 162 3.08 -10.28 6.54
CA HIS A 162 2.34 -10.34 7.79
C HIS A 162 1.03 -11.09 7.60
N LYS A 163 0.87 -12.26 8.22
CA LYS A 163 -0.32 -13.12 8.09
C LYS A 163 -0.67 -13.46 6.63
N CYS A 164 0.33 -13.47 5.75
CA CYS A 164 0.17 -13.89 4.36
C CYS A 164 0.13 -15.42 4.24
N ARG A 165 -0.42 -15.91 3.12
CA ARG A 165 -0.40 -17.32 2.73
C ARG A 165 0.50 -17.50 1.50
N ASN A 166 0.98 -18.73 1.28
CA ASN A 166 1.73 -19.13 0.08
C ASN A 166 2.93 -18.19 -0.22
N TYR A 167 3.72 -17.86 0.80
CA TYR A 167 4.85 -16.91 0.71
C TYR A 167 6.22 -17.60 0.68
N GLU A 168 6.25 -18.93 0.55
CA GLU A 168 7.48 -19.76 0.53
C GLU A 168 8.41 -19.35 -0.62
N ALA A 169 7.83 -18.84 -1.72
CA ALA A 169 8.59 -18.28 -2.84
C ALA A 169 9.56 -17.16 -2.44
N PHE A 170 9.33 -16.47 -1.31
CA PHE A 170 10.26 -15.47 -0.77
C PHE A 170 11.31 -16.05 0.19
N GLU A 171 10.99 -17.15 0.89
CA GLU A 171 11.90 -17.81 1.84
C GLU A 171 13.07 -18.50 1.12
N ASP A 172 12.84 -18.98 -0.10
CA ASP A 172 13.83 -19.67 -0.95
C ASP A 172 15.00 -18.76 -1.40
N PHE A 173 14.92 -17.44 -1.25
CA PHE A 173 15.89 -16.49 -1.80
C PHE A 173 16.75 -15.82 -0.72
N HIS A 174 17.97 -16.32 -0.53
CA HIS A 174 18.98 -15.73 0.36
C HIS A 174 19.38 -14.28 0.03
N ASN A 175 19.11 -13.83 -1.21
CA ASN A 175 19.43 -12.47 -1.67
C ASN A 175 18.28 -11.48 -1.48
N LEU A 176 17.15 -11.89 -0.90
CA LEU A 176 16.05 -10.98 -0.66
C LEU A 176 16.41 -9.98 0.45
N PRO A 177 16.29 -8.65 0.23
CA PRO A 177 16.55 -7.65 1.25
C PRO A 177 15.65 -7.86 2.49
N GLN A 178 16.28 -8.04 3.65
CA GLN A 178 15.69 -8.28 4.99
C GLN A 178 14.20 -8.70 4.97
N LEU A 179 13.95 -9.96 4.60
CA LEU A 179 12.62 -10.56 4.70
C LEU A 179 12.20 -10.66 6.17
N LEU A 180 11.04 -10.12 6.52
CA LEU A 180 10.44 -10.24 7.85
C LEU A 180 9.09 -10.92 7.75
N VAL A 181 8.98 -12.11 8.34
CA VAL A 181 7.73 -12.87 8.42
C VAL A 181 7.07 -12.65 9.77
N VAL A 182 5.85 -12.12 9.77
CA VAL A 182 5.05 -11.84 10.98
C VAL A 182 3.80 -12.72 10.96
N LYS A 183 3.72 -13.68 11.90
CA LYS A 183 2.61 -14.65 11.96
C LYS A 183 1.47 -14.25 12.91
N GLY A 184 1.76 -13.44 13.94
CA GLY A 184 0.79 -13.01 14.96
C GLY A 184 0.27 -11.58 14.75
N ASP A 185 -0.67 -11.16 15.60
CA ASP A 185 -1.09 -9.76 15.63
C ASP A 185 0.03 -8.85 16.14
N ILE A 186 0.20 -7.70 15.49
CA ILE A 186 1.11 -6.65 15.96
C ILE A 186 0.38 -5.87 17.05
N VAL A 187 0.50 -6.32 18.30
CA VAL A 187 -0.06 -5.65 19.47
C VAL A 187 0.96 -4.64 20.00
N GLY A 188 0.76 -3.36 19.69
CA GLY A 188 1.61 -2.26 20.12
C GLY A 188 2.86 -2.09 19.25
N LEU A 189 2.94 -0.97 18.52
CA LEU A 189 4.19 -0.47 17.95
C LEU A 189 5.11 0.02 19.09
N LYS A 190 5.67 -0.91 19.87
CA LYS A 190 6.90 -0.63 20.61
C LYS A 190 8.05 -1.00 19.69
N VAL A 191 8.75 0.03 19.22
CA VAL A 191 10.03 -0.11 18.53
C VAL A 191 10.97 -0.88 19.46
N LYS A 192 11.24 -2.14 19.13
CA LYS A 192 12.44 -2.85 19.55
C LYS A 192 12.93 -3.64 18.36
N GLU A 193 14.15 -3.31 17.94
CA GLU A 193 14.93 -4.09 17.00
C GLU A 193 15.01 -5.53 17.50
N SER A 194 14.53 -6.46 16.70
CA SER A 194 14.93 -7.86 16.78
C SER A 194 14.98 -8.41 15.37
N ILE A 195 16.20 -8.37 14.85
CA ILE A 195 16.64 -9.05 13.63
C ILE A 195 16.57 -10.54 13.91
N THR A 196 15.92 -11.30 13.03
CA THR A 196 16.13 -12.75 12.93
C THR A 196 16.61 -13.05 11.53
N SER A 197 17.93 -12.99 11.33
CA SER A 197 18.58 -13.80 10.30
C SER A 197 18.68 -15.22 10.85
N SER A 198 18.20 -16.19 10.08
CA SER A 198 18.17 -17.60 10.44
C SER A 198 19.57 -18.20 10.64
N ALA A 199 19.60 -19.14 11.58
CA ALA A 199 20.54 -20.24 11.79
C ALA A 199 21.76 -19.99 12.70
N SER A 200 21.69 -20.69 13.84
CA SER A 200 22.79 -21.23 14.66
C SER A 200 23.23 -20.39 15.86
N GLN A 201 23.06 -21.00 17.04
CA GLN A 201 23.60 -20.63 18.35
C GLN A 201 22.91 -19.45 19.03
N ILE A 202 22.21 -19.73 20.14
CA ILE A 202 22.53 -19.23 21.48
C ILE A 202 21.68 -20.07 22.46
N THR A 203 22.36 -21.08 22.99
CA THR A 203 22.09 -21.67 24.29
C THR A 203 22.18 -20.59 25.37
N ALA A 204 21.26 -20.68 26.35
CA ALA A 204 21.34 -20.28 27.75
C ALA A 204 22.36 -19.19 28.19
N ILE A 205 21.87 -18.19 28.93
CA ILE A 205 22.38 -17.63 30.21
C ILE A 205 21.28 -16.64 30.68
N GLU A 206 20.40 -17.03 31.60
CA GLU A 206 20.54 -16.91 33.07
C GLU A 206 20.82 -15.50 33.61
N LYS A 207 19.86 -15.05 34.44
CA LYS A 207 20.01 -14.38 35.75
C LYS A 207 20.50 -12.93 35.83
N ASN A 208 19.85 -12.24 36.78
CA ASN A 208 20.27 -11.05 37.51
C ASN A 208 20.11 -9.70 36.80
N ILE A 209 18.92 -9.09 36.95
CA ILE A 209 18.60 -8.02 37.92
C ILE A 209 17.15 -7.58 37.67
#